data_AF-A0ABC8X184-F1
#
_entry.id   AF-A0ABC8X184-F1
#
_cell.length_a   1.000
_cell.length_b   1.000
_cell.length_c   1.000
_cell.angle_alpha   90.00
_cell.angle_beta   90.00
_cell.angle_gamma   90.00
#
_symmetry.space_group_name_H-M   'P 1'
#
loop_
_entity.id
_entity.type
_entity.pdbx_description
1 polymer ?
#
loop_
_entity_poly.entity_id
_entity_poly.type
_entity_poly.pdbx_seq_one_letter_code
_entity_poly.pdbx_strand_id
1 'polypeptide(L)'
;MAIGGEAAALVVGLGAGDDNIILNPEFDSGLDNWTGNGCKIELHDSLDDGKVLPANGKYFVAATGRTDTWNGVQQDVTSRMQRKLLYEGTATVRLHAAAGGGVSACQVRATLGVQTADGRQQYLGVGKAQVSDKEWVQLQGKILLNSTVAKASIYIEGPPAGVDVLLDSLVVKHAQKATPAPAPDFENLEYGANIIQNSNLDDGLKGWFPLGPCTLSVHGGGPRVLPPMAQESLSLDDEPLNGKHIHVTNRTQTWMGPAQVVTDKLTPYATYQVSAWARVAGAGGGQPLQQPQNINVAVSVDSQWVNGGQVLARDERWYEVGGAFRVESKPASRVMVYVQGPDAGVDLMVAGLQVFPVDRKARVKHLKRLTDKVRKRDVVLKVTGGDGAAAAAAGNDASSGVEVRVRQVSNSFPLGACIMRTNMDNEDYVDFFTKNFNWAVFGNELKWYWTEPQRGKVSYSDADDLLRLCSDHGMCVRGHCIFWEVNEAGKRLLQLKREWLTHAHGHADDNGEFKFRGHHGEYHVEVTTAAGKVSQTFTVDKDDAPLVLNIKV
;
A
#
# COMPACT_ATOMS: atom_id res chain seq x y z
N MET A 1 32.20 2.22 16.88
CA MET A 1 33.57 1.79 16.53
C MET A 1 33.48 0.43 15.89
N ALA A 2 33.61 0.36 14.56
CA ALA A 2 33.83 -0.89 13.85
C ALA A 2 35.29 -0.87 13.39
N ILE A 3 36.05 -1.83 13.88
CA ILE A 3 37.47 -2.06 13.64
C ILE A 3 37.60 -2.83 12.32
N GLY A 4 38.53 -2.39 11.48
CA GLY A 4 38.73 -2.84 10.10
C GLY A 4 39.14 -4.30 9.94
N GLY A 5 38.82 -4.81 8.76
CA GLY A 5 39.48 -5.95 8.13
C GLY A 5 39.70 -5.59 6.66
N GLU A 6 40.97 -5.57 6.25
CA GLU A 6 41.43 -5.23 4.91
C GLU A 6 40.84 -6.16 3.85
N ALA A 7 40.29 -5.58 2.78
CA ALA A 7 39.99 -6.29 1.55
C ALA A 7 41.24 -6.28 0.67
N ALA A 8 41.72 -7.48 0.32
CA ALA A 8 42.80 -7.70 -0.63
C ALA A 8 42.49 -7.03 -1.98
N ALA A 9 43.49 -6.33 -2.51
CA ALA A 9 43.43 -5.63 -3.78
C ALA A 9 43.18 -6.61 -4.94
N LEU A 10 42.04 -6.48 -5.60
CA LEU A 10 41.82 -7.04 -6.93
C LEU A 10 42.22 -5.98 -7.96
N VAL A 11 43.13 -6.39 -8.84
CA VAL A 11 43.72 -5.61 -9.93
C VAL A 11 42.61 -4.94 -10.76
N VAL A 12 42.59 -3.61 -10.76
CA VAL A 12 41.75 -2.79 -11.64
C VAL A 12 42.34 -2.87 -13.03
N GLY A 13 41.72 -3.69 -13.89
CA GLY A 13 41.89 -3.60 -15.32
C GLY A 13 41.33 -2.26 -15.81
N LEU A 14 42.21 -1.42 -16.35
CA LEU A 14 41.85 -0.18 -17.03
C LEU A 14 40.98 -0.49 -18.24
N GLY A 15 39.73 -0.02 -18.22
CA GLY A 15 38.80 -0.05 -19.34
C GLY A 15 37.58 0.81 -19.05
N ALA A 16 37.69 2.12 -19.31
CA ALA A 16 36.50 2.97 -19.42
C ALA A 16 35.78 2.60 -20.73
N GLY A 17 34.58 2.00 -20.64
CA GLY A 17 33.83 1.56 -21.81
C GLY A 17 32.54 0.80 -21.49
N ASP A 18 31.52 1.55 -21.07
CA ASP A 18 30.06 1.28 -21.10
C ASP A 18 29.47 0.15 -20.22
N ASP A 19 28.96 0.54 -19.04
CA ASP A 19 28.13 -0.29 -18.13
C ASP A 19 26.73 -0.64 -18.71
N ASN A 20 26.54 -0.52 -20.02
CA ASN A 20 25.27 -0.77 -20.70
C ASN A 20 25.11 -2.26 -20.99
N ILE A 21 24.01 -2.87 -20.54
CA ILE A 21 23.72 -4.29 -20.82
C ILE A 21 23.00 -4.51 -22.15
N ILE A 22 22.57 -3.43 -22.82
CA ILE A 22 21.93 -3.47 -24.14
C ILE A 22 22.99 -3.38 -25.22
N LEU A 23 22.96 -4.33 -26.16
CA LEU A 23 23.77 -4.26 -27.37
C LEU A 23 22.99 -3.56 -28.48
N ASN A 24 23.74 -2.88 -29.35
CA ASN A 24 23.19 -2.12 -30.48
C ASN A 24 22.03 -1.19 -30.06
N PRO A 25 22.25 -0.31 -29.05
CA PRO A 25 21.17 0.44 -28.40
C PRO A 25 20.51 1.49 -29.30
N GLU A 26 21.16 1.91 -30.39
CA GLU A 26 20.71 2.92 -31.37
C GLU A 26 20.58 2.35 -32.79
N PHE A 27 20.60 1.02 -32.93
CA PHE A 27 20.37 0.31 -34.20
C PHE A 27 21.35 0.61 -35.35
N ASP A 28 22.53 1.16 -35.06
CA ASP A 28 23.60 1.41 -36.06
C ASP A 28 24.09 0.14 -36.78
N SER A 29 23.96 -1.03 -36.13
CA SER A 29 24.26 -2.34 -36.72
C SER A 29 22.98 -3.06 -37.19
N GLY A 30 21.95 -2.30 -37.58
CA GLY A 30 20.66 -2.83 -37.99
C GLY A 30 19.92 -3.51 -36.84
N LEU A 31 19.36 -4.70 -37.08
CA LEU A 31 18.57 -5.45 -36.10
C LEU A 31 19.39 -6.46 -35.29
N ASP A 32 20.72 -6.36 -35.30
CA ASP A 32 21.58 -7.26 -34.55
C ASP A 32 21.21 -7.28 -33.06
N ASN A 33 20.98 -8.48 -32.52
CA ASN A 33 20.51 -8.79 -31.16
C ASN A 33 19.06 -8.40 -30.84
N TRP A 34 18.32 -7.80 -31.79
CA TRP A 34 16.93 -7.39 -31.59
C TRP A 34 15.97 -8.38 -32.25
N THR A 35 14.85 -8.64 -31.56
CA THR A 35 13.78 -9.53 -32.03
C THR A 35 12.42 -8.95 -31.68
N GLY A 36 11.37 -9.36 -32.39
CA GLY A 36 10.00 -9.06 -31.99
C GLY A 36 9.49 -10.07 -30.95
N ASN A 37 8.87 -9.57 -29.89
CA ASN A 37 8.10 -10.39 -28.96
C ASN A 37 6.68 -10.58 -29.52
N GLY A 38 6.45 -11.68 -30.24
CA GLY A 38 5.13 -11.97 -30.83
C GLY A 38 4.70 -11.01 -31.94
N CYS A 39 5.62 -10.24 -32.52
CA CYS A 39 5.38 -9.36 -33.67
C CYS A 39 6.59 -9.32 -34.61
N LYS A 40 6.47 -8.61 -35.73
CA LYS A 40 7.60 -8.30 -36.61
C LYS A 40 8.31 -7.06 -36.10
N ILE A 41 9.59 -6.93 -36.46
CA ILE A 41 10.35 -5.70 -36.26
C ILE A 41 11.03 -5.30 -37.57
N GLU A 42 11.01 -4.01 -37.87
CA GLU A 42 11.52 -3.44 -39.11
C GLU A 42 12.40 -2.24 -38.81
N LEU A 43 13.58 -2.17 -39.42
CA LEU A 43 14.51 -1.05 -39.29
C LEU A 43 14.11 0.07 -40.26
N HIS A 44 14.09 1.31 -39.77
CA HIS A 44 13.74 2.49 -40.55
C HIS A 44 14.75 3.61 -40.31
N ASP A 45 15.16 4.31 -41.37
CA ASP A 45 15.83 5.61 -41.30
C ASP A 45 14.84 6.78 -41.44
N SER A 46 13.62 6.48 -41.88
CA SER A 46 12.52 7.42 -42.07
C SER A 46 11.19 6.66 -42.23
N LEU A 47 10.09 7.23 -41.73
CA LEU A 47 8.72 6.76 -41.97
C LEU A 47 7.82 7.92 -42.46
N ASP A 48 6.72 7.56 -43.13
CA ASP A 48 5.69 8.47 -43.66
C ASP A 48 6.29 9.62 -44.51
N ASP A 49 7.14 9.28 -45.49
CA ASP A 49 7.82 10.22 -46.37
C ASP A 49 8.63 11.30 -45.63
N GLY A 50 9.31 10.93 -44.54
CA GLY A 50 10.17 11.84 -43.76
C GLY A 50 9.47 12.59 -42.63
N LYS A 51 8.20 12.29 -42.33
CA LYS A 51 7.51 12.89 -41.17
C LYS A 51 7.95 12.31 -39.84
N VAL A 52 8.48 11.10 -39.84
CA VAL A 52 9.05 10.46 -38.66
C VAL A 52 10.50 10.15 -38.97
N LEU A 53 11.39 10.89 -38.31
CA LEU A 53 12.83 10.67 -38.35
C LEU A 53 13.30 10.13 -36.99
N PRO A 54 14.44 9.42 -36.93
CA PRO A 54 15.08 9.02 -35.68
C PRO A 54 15.22 10.23 -34.74
N ALA A 55 15.01 10.00 -33.45
CA ALA A 55 15.29 10.99 -32.42
C ALA A 55 16.80 11.18 -32.24
N ASN A 56 17.56 10.09 -32.36
CA ASN A 56 19.01 10.07 -32.27
C ASN A 56 19.60 9.13 -33.34
N GLY A 57 20.85 9.35 -33.72
CA GLY A 57 21.54 8.46 -34.66
C GLY A 57 20.90 8.42 -36.05
N LYS A 58 20.93 7.25 -36.69
CA LYS A 58 20.50 7.06 -38.09
C LYS A 58 19.24 6.24 -38.26
N TYR A 59 18.91 5.41 -37.29
CA TYR A 59 17.86 4.40 -37.43
C TYR A 59 17.00 4.33 -36.17
N PHE A 60 15.76 3.90 -36.36
CA PHE A 60 14.89 3.42 -35.30
C PHE A 60 14.24 2.10 -35.76
N VAL A 61 13.65 1.35 -34.83
CA VAL A 61 12.95 0.11 -35.14
C VAL A 61 11.45 0.26 -34.90
N ALA A 62 10.63 -0.26 -35.81
CA ALA A 62 9.19 -0.35 -35.68
C ALA A 62 8.78 -1.78 -35.35
N ALA A 63 8.09 -1.99 -34.23
CA ALA A 63 7.38 -3.24 -33.96
C ALA A 63 6.00 -3.21 -34.63
N THR A 64 5.88 -3.95 -35.73
CA THR A 64 4.70 -3.96 -36.62
C THR A 64 3.89 -5.25 -36.51
N GLY A 65 2.62 -5.19 -36.92
CA GLY A 65 1.75 -6.37 -36.91
C GLY A 65 1.44 -6.88 -35.50
N ARG A 66 1.40 -5.96 -34.51
CA ARG A 66 1.10 -6.27 -33.12
C ARG A 66 -0.37 -6.72 -32.98
N THR A 67 -0.58 -7.89 -32.38
CA THR A 67 -1.90 -8.50 -32.18
C THR A 67 -2.39 -8.41 -30.74
N ASP A 68 -1.49 -8.06 -29.81
CA ASP A 68 -1.79 -7.91 -28.40
C ASP A 68 -0.88 -6.85 -27.77
N THR A 69 -1.28 -6.38 -26.59
CA THR A 69 -0.62 -5.33 -25.80
C THR A 69 0.80 -5.69 -25.37
N TRP A 70 1.10 -6.98 -25.18
CA TRP A 70 2.43 -7.47 -24.79
C TRP A 70 3.41 -7.62 -25.96
N ASN A 71 2.93 -7.47 -27.20
CA ASN A 71 3.83 -7.51 -28.35
C ASN A 71 4.72 -6.27 -28.41
N GLY A 72 5.94 -6.42 -28.94
CA GLY A 72 6.82 -5.29 -29.20
C GLY A 72 8.29 -5.68 -29.42
N VAL A 73 9.18 -4.70 -29.29
CA VAL A 73 10.62 -4.89 -29.54
C VAL A 73 11.29 -5.50 -28.31
N GLN A 74 12.12 -6.53 -28.49
CA GLN A 74 12.76 -7.29 -27.41
C GLN A 74 14.25 -7.55 -27.65
N GLN A 75 15.01 -7.57 -26.55
CA GLN A 75 16.38 -8.07 -26.51
C GLN A 75 16.58 -9.07 -25.33
N ASP A 76 17.25 -10.19 -25.60
CA ASP A 76 17.67 -11.14 -24.54
C ASP A 76 18.85 -10.56 -23.76
N VAL A 77 18.73 -10.40 -22.45
CA VAL A 77 19.76 -9.82 -21.56
C VAL A 77 20.31 -10.85 -20.56
N THR A 78 20.04 -12.14 -20.77
CA THR A 78 20.28 -13.22 -19.80
C THR A 78 21.72 -13.25 -19.30
N SER A 79 22.71 -13.18 -20.19
CA SER A 79 24.14 -13.27 -19.84
C SER A 79 24.74 -11.95 -19.34
N ARG A 80 24.02 -10.84 -19.44
CA ARG A 80 24.53 -9.48 -19.18
C ARG A 80 23.91 -8.83 -17.95
N MET A 81 22.74 -9.30 -17.53
CA MET A 81 22.11 -8.84 -16.31
C MET A 81 22.63 -9.65 -15.11
N GLN A 82 23.06 -8.94 -14.06
CA GLN A 82 23.52 -9.56 -12.83
C GLN A 82 22.46 -9.43 -11.75
N ARG A 83 22.28 -10.48 -10.97
CA ARG A 83 21.41 -10.43 -9.79
C ARG A 83 21.97 -9.44 -8.77
N LYS A 84 21.06 -8.83 -7.99
CA LYS A 84 21.36 -7.89 -6.89
C LYS A 84 22.04 -6.59 -7.31
N LEU A 85 22.12 -6.30 -8.60
CA LEU A 85 22.49 -4.99 -9.12
C LEU A 85 21.22 -4.22 -9.53
N LEU A 86 21.12 -2.98 -9.08
CA LEU A 86 20.06 -2.08 -9.49
C LEU A 86 20.43 -1.52 -10.86
N TYR A 87 19.56 -1.68 -11.84
CA TYR A 87 19.69 -1.12 -13.17
C TYR A 87 18.72 0.05 -13.35
N GLU A 88 19.12 1.00 -14.18
CA GLU A 88 18.29 2.09 -14.68
C GLU A 88 18.15 1.95 -16.18
N GLY A 89 16.91 1.83 -16.65
CA GLY A 89 16.57 1.71 -18.05
C GLY A 89 15.92 2.98 -18.57
N THR A 90 16.37 3.44 -19.73
CA THR A 90 15.79 4.57 -20.48
C THR A 90 15.50 4.12 -21.90
N ALA A 91 14.26 4.30 -22.36
CA ALA A 91 13.86 4.01 -23.74
C ALA A 91 13.22 5.24 -24.39
N THR A 92 13.61 5.54 -25.62
CA THR A 92 13.03 6.62 -26.42
C THR A 92 12.04 6.03 -27.42
N VAL A 93 10.76 6.33 -27.25
CA VAL A 93 9.66 5.65 -27.94
C VAL A 93 8.67 6.63 -28.58
N ARG A 94 8.03 6.21 -29.66
CA ARG A 94 6.93 6.91 -30.34
C ARG A 94 5.92 5.90 -30.86
N LEU A 95 4.67 6.30 -31.07
CA LEU A 95 3.67 5.42 -31.66
C LEU A 95 3.44 5.73 -33.14
N HIS A 96 2.98 4.72 -33.88
CA HIS A 96 2.57 4.87 -35.27
C HIS A 96 1.30 4.05 -35.54
N ALA A 97 0.44 4.56 -36.42
CA ALA A 97 -0.81 3.90 -36.78
C ALA A 97 -0.60 3.00 -38.01
N ALA A 98 -0.64 1.67 -37.80
CA ALA A 98 -0.41 0.69 -38.88
C ALA A 98 -1.37 0.83 -40.08
N ALA A 99 -2.59 1.35 -39.87
CA ALA A 99 -3.63 1.49 -40.89
C ALA A 99 -3.86 2.95 -41.35
N GLY A 100 -2.98 3.87 -40.97
CA GLY A 100 -3.17 5.31 -41.16
C GLY A 100 -4.15 5.93 -40.14
N GLY A 101 -4.05 7.24 -39.95
CA GLY A 101 -4.77 7.98 -38.90
C GLY A 101 -3.87 8.35 -37.71
N GLY A 102 -4.45 9.02 -36.72
CA GLY A 102 -3.70 9.47 -35.53
C GLY A 102 -3.83 8.49 -34.36
N VAL A 103 -2.76 8.37 -33.56
CA VAL A 103 -2.76 7.58 -32.31
C VAL A 103 -2.88 8.51 -31.12
N SER A 104 -3.95 8.37 -30.33
CA SER A 104 -4.09 9.09 -29.07
C SER A 104 -3.06 8.61 -28.04
N ALA A 105 -2.72 9.47 -27.08
CA ALA A 105 -1.78 9.11 -26.03
C ALA A 105 -2.26 7.86 -25.28
N CYS A 106 -1.41 6.83 -25.24
CA CYS A 106 -1.65 5.63 -24.46
C CYS A 106 -0.37 5.19 -23.75
N GLN A 107 -0.51 4.25 -22.82
CA GLN A 107 0.60 3.84 -21.97
C GLN A 107 1.55 2.90 -22.72
N VAL A 108 2.82 3.29 -22.80
CA VAL A 108 3.92 2.41 -23.19
C VAL A 108 4.76 2.11 -21.95
N ARG A 109 5.30 0.90 -21.86
CA ARG A 109 6.17 0.47 -20.76
C ARG A 109 7.34 -0.37 -21.26
N ALA A 110 8.43 -0.33 -20.51
CA ALA A 110 9.49 -1.32 -20.58
C ALA A 110 9.28 -2.38 -19.49
N THR A 111 9.37 -3.65 -19.87
CA THR A 111 9.18 -4.81 -18.99
C THR A 111 10.36 -5.77 -19.14
N LEU A 112 10.83 -6.30 -18.01
CA LEU A 112 11.76 -7.42 -17.99
C LEU A 112 10.97 -8.71 -17.72
N GLY A 113 10.83 -9.54 -18.74
CA GLY A 113 10.32 -10.91 -18.62
C GLY A 113 11.44 -11.84 -18.21
N VAL A 114 11.26 -12.57 -17.13
CA VAL A 114 12.24 -13.56 -16.66
C VAL A 114 11.61 -14.94 -16.50
N GLN A 115 12.38 -15.95 -16.86
CA GLN A 115 12.05 -17.34 -16.59
C GLN A 115 12.99 -17.86 -15.51
N THR A 116 12.43 -18.33 -14.41
CA THR A 116 13.17 -18.98 -13.34
C THR A 116 13.63 -20.39 -13.75
N ALA A 117 14.55 -20.98 -12.98
CA ALA A 117 15.10 -22.30 -13.29
C ALA A 117 14.06 -23.44 -13.30
N ASP A 118 12.94 -23.28 -12.58
CA ASP A 118 11.83 -24.23 -12.56
C ASP A 118 10.81 -24.02 -13.71
N GLY A 119 11.08 -23.06 -14.60
CA GLY A 119 10.26 -22.75 -15.76
C GLY A 119 9.19 -21.68 -15.55
N ARG A 120 8.97 -21.18 -14.32
CA ARG A 120 7.98 -20.11 -14.07
C ARG A 120 8.40 -18.77 -14.68
N GLN A 121 7.41 -18.07 -15.23
CA GLN A 121 7.56 -16.73 -15.81
C GLN A 121 7.22 -15.64 -14.80
N GLN A 122 8.03 -14.59 -14.75
CA GLN A 122 7.77 -13.38 -13.96
C GLN A 122 8.00 -12.14 -14.84
N TYR A 123 7.25 -11.07 -14.56
CA TYR A 123 7.30 -9.83 -15.34
C TYR A 123 7.53 -8.65 -14.40
N LEU A 124 8.69 -8.02 -14.55
CA LEU A 124 9.15 -6.92 -13.71
C LEU A 124 9.06 -5.62 -14.51
N GLY A 125 8.22 -4.68 -14.08
CA GLY A 125 8.11 -3.37 -14.72
C GLY A 125 9.38 -2.54 -14.52
N VAL A 126 9.92 -1.96 -15.59
CA VAL A 126 11.09 -1.08 -15.55
C VAL A 126 10.65 0.37 -15.44
N GLY A 127 9.87 0.86 -16.41
CA GLY A 127 9.39 2.24 -16.51
C GLY A 127 8.20 2.35 -17.46
N LYS A 128 7.44 3.44 -17.38
CA LYS A 128 6.25 3.68 -18.21
C LYS A 128 6.02 5.16 -18.50
N ALA A 129 5.41 5.48 -19.64
CA ALA A 129 5.04 6.83 -20.03
C ALA A 129 3.73 6.83 -20.84
N GLN A 130 3.08 7.99 -20.97
CA GLN A 130 2.02 8.22 -21.95
C GLN A 130 2.68 8.69 -23.25
N VAL A 131 2.46 7.95 -24.34
CA VAL A 131 3.13 8.15 -25.62
C VAL A 131 2.07 8.24 -26.71
N SER A 132 2.28 9.13 -27.67
CA SER A 132 1.40 9.33 -28.82
C SER A 132 2.19 9.23 -30.13
N ASP A 133 1.52 9.48 -31.25
CA ASP A 133 2.14 9.59 -32.57
C ASP A 133 2.82 10.95 -32.84
N LYS A 134 2.78 11.90 -31.91
CA LYS A 134 3.21 13.29 -32.15
C LYS A 134 4.70 13.52 -31.98
N GLU A 135 5.30 12.92 -30.96
CA GLU A 135 6.68 13.18 -30.59
C GLU A 135 7.34 11.93 -29.96
N TRP A 136 8.67 11.94 -29.94
CA TRP A 136 9.45 10.96 -29.20
C TRP A 136 9.38 11.26 -27.71
N VAL A 137 9.10 10.23 -26.92
CA VAL A 137 8.96 10.32 -25.46
C VAL A 137 9.96 9.37 -24.81
N GLN A 138 10.65 9.83 -23.79
CA GLN A 138 11.49 8.98 -22.96
C GLN A 138 10.66 8.37 -21.83
N LEU A 139 10.71 7.04 -21.71
CA LEU A 139 10.32 6.34 -20.49
C LEU A 139 11.60 5.94 -19.74
N GLN A 140 11.57 6.12 -18.42
CA GLN A 140 12.69 5.79 -17.54
C GLN A 140 12.17 5.02 -16.33
N GLY A 141 12.99 4.12 -15.82
CA GLY A 141 12.79 3.59 -14.48
C GLY A 141 13.86 2.59 -14.07
N LYS A 142 13.66 1.95 -12.93
CA LYS A 142 14.70 1.14 -12.29
C LYS A 142 14.21 -0.28 -12.08
N ILE A 143 15.13 -1.22 -12.21
CA ILE A 143 14.84 -2.64 -12.04
C ILE A 143 15.94 -3.34 -11.24
N LEU A 144 15.52 -4.23 -10.35
CA LEU A 144 16.38 -5.06 -9.54
C LEU A 144 15.97 -6.53 -9.73
N LEU A 145 16.90 -7.34 -10.21
CA LEU A 145 16.72 -8.79 -10.32
C LEU A 145 17.30 -9.45 -9.07
N ASN A 146 16.46 -10.03 -8.22
CA ASN A 146 16.94 -10.68 -6.99
C ASN A 146 17.30 -12.16 -7.20
N SER A 147 16.51 -12.85 -8.03
CA SER A 147 16.56 -14.30 -8.22
C SER A 147 17.51 -14.69 -9.35
N THR A 148 18.03 -15.92 -9.30
CA THR A 148 18.69 -16.54 -10.44
C THR A 148 17.64 -16.93 -11.48
N VAL A 149 17.90 -16.59 -12.74
CA VAL A 149 16.96 -16.82 -13.84
C VAL A 149 17.65 -17.62 -14.94
N ALA A 150 16.90 -18.51 -15.56
CA ALA A 150 17.34 -19.26 -16.73
C ALA A 150 17.30 -18.40 -18.00
N LYS A 151 16.38 -17.44 -18.07
CA LYS A 151 16.24 -16.49 -19.18
C LYS A 151 15.79 -15.13 -18.68
N ALA A 152 16.30 -14.06 -19.28
CA ALA A 152 15.84 -12.70 -19.07
C ALA A 152 15.77 -11.95 -20.40
N SER A 153 14.61 -11.34 -20.68
CA SER A 153 14.37 -10.53 -21.87
C SER A 153 13.76 -9.20 -21.46
N ILE A 154 14.33 -8.10 -21.95
CA ILE A 154 13.72 -6.78 -21.83
C ILE A 154 12.98 -6.44 -23.11
N TYR A 155 11.78 -5.89 -22.99
CA TYR A 155 10.95 -5.55 -24.14
C TYR A 155 10.06 -4.34 -23.88
N ILE A 156 9.69 -3.65 -24.96
CA ILE A 156 8.81 -2.47 -24.96
C ILE A 156 7.42 -2.89 -25.40
N GLU A 157 6.40 -2.59 -24.60
CA GLU A 157 5.02 -3.04 -24.78
C GLU A 157 4.00 -1.96 -24.38
N GLY A 158 2.70 -2.25 -24.53
CA GLY A 158 1.63 -1.45 -23.91
C GLY A 158 0.50 -1.03 -24.83
N PRO A 159 0.76 -0.47 -26.03
CA PRO A 159 -0.32 0.02 -26.90
C PRO A 159 -1.26 -1.11 -27.35
N PRO A 160 -2.53 -0.79 -27.65
CA PRO A 160 -3.49 -1.76 -28.20
C PRO A 160 -2.99 -2.48 -29.46
N ALA A 161 -3.63 -3.60 -29.77
CA ALA A 161 -3.40 -4.32 -31.03
C ALA A 161 -3.60 -3.38 -32.24
N GLY A 162 -2.76 -3.52 -33.27
CA GLY A 162 -2.78 -2.69 -34.48
C GLY A 162 -2.11 -1.31 -34.36
N VAL A 163 -1.58 -0.95 -33.19
CA VAL A 163 -0.73 0.24 -33.02
C VAL A 163 0.73 -0.20 -33.01
N ASP A 164 1.56 0.40 -33.87
CA ASP A 164 2.97 0.09 -33.97
C ASP A 164 3.76 0.85 -32.88
N VAL A 165 4.78 0.19 -32.35
CA VAL A 165 5.67 0.77 -31.34
C VAL A 165 7.01 1.06 -32.00
N LEU A 166 7.36 2.35 -32.07
CA LEU A 166 8.66 2.79 -32.54
C LEU A 166 9.61 2.91 -31.35
N LEU A 167 10.79 2.33 -31.48
CA LEU A 167 11.88 2.41 -30.51
C LEU A 167 13.10 3.00 -31.21
N ASP A 168 13.53 4.18 -30.76
CA ASP A 168 14.72 4.87 -31.25
C ASP A 168 15.98 4.44 -30.50
N SER A 169 15.85 4.28 -29.19
CA SER A 169 16.97 3.84 -28.36
C SER A 169 16.52 3.13 -27.09
N LEU A 170 17.33 2.16 -26.62
CA LEU A 170 17.20 1.56 -25.30
C LEU A 170 18.57 1.46 -24.64
N VAL A 171 18.70 2.06 -23.47
CA VAL A 171 19.91 2.00 -22.64
C VAL A 171 19.54 1.44 -21.28
N VAL A 172 20.29 0.46 -20.80
CA VAL A 172 20.10 -0.10 -19.46
C VAL A 172 21.46 -0.21 -18.77
N LYS A 173 21.68 0.62 -17.75
CA LYS A 173 22.97 0.75 -17.06
C LYS A 173 22.84 0.50 -15.57
N HIS A 174 23.94 0.30 -14.86
CA HIS A 174 23.92 0.29 -13.41
C HIS A 174 23.40 1.63 -12.86
N ALA A 175 22.38 1.57 -12.00
CA ALA A 175 21.82 2.75 -11.39
C ALA A 175 22.82 3.34 -10.39
N GLN A 176 23.09 4.64 -10.49
CA GLN A 176 23.90 5.33 -9.50
C GLN A 176 23.21 5.25 -8.12
N LYS A 177 23.99 4.91 -7.09
CA LYS A 177 23.52 4.95 -5.71
C LYS A 177 23.24 6.41 -5.36
N ALA A 178 21.98 6.75 -5.13
CA ALA A 178 21.60 8.09 -4.71
C ALA A 178 22.35 8.46 -3.42
N THR A 179 22.97 9.64 -3.39
CA THR A 179 23.50 10.20 -2.16
C THR A 179 22.35 10.34 -1.17
N PRO A 180 22.48 9.80 0.07
CA PRO A 180 21.45 10.01 1.09
C PRO A 180 21.17 11.50 1.23
N ALA A 181 19.89 11.88 1.32
CA ALA A 181 19.54 13.26 1.64
C ALA A 181 20.26 13.68 2.92
N PRO A 182 20.81 14.91 2.99
CA PRO A 182 21.41 15.41 4.21
C PRO A 182 20.41 15.32 5.36
N ALA A 183 20.90 15.04 6.56
CA ALA A 183 20.05 15.01 7.74
C ALA A 183 19.37 16.38 7.89
N PRO A 184 18.04 16.44 8.13
CA PRO A 184 17.40 17.71 8.36
C PRO A 184 18.00 18.37 9.62
N ASP A 185 18.22 19.67 9.54
CA ASP A 185 18.69 20.47 10.66
C ASP A 185 17.51 20.74 11.61
N PHE A 186 17.64 20.29 12.86
CA PHE A 186 16.64 20.42 13.92
C PHE A 186 17.17 21.20 15.13
N GLU A 187 18.28 21.93 15.02
CA GLU A 187 18.96 22.55 16.17
C GLU A 187 18.05 23.49 16.99
N ASN A 188 17.00 24.07 16.38
CA ASN A 188 16.09 25.02 17.01
C ASN A 188 14.63 24.53 17.16
N LEU A 189 14.37 23.22 17.05
CA LEU A 189 13.00 22.69 17.15
C LEU A 189 12.58 22.45 18.60
N GLU A 190 11.55 23.16 19.06
CA GLU A 190 10.98 22.97 20.40
C GLU A 190 10.08 21.73 20.45
N TYR A 191 10.64 20.60 20.89
CA TYR A 191 9.92 19.34 20.99
C TYR A 191 8.84 19.35 22.06
N GLY A 192 7.70 18.75 21.74
CA GLY A 192 6.55 18.65 22.65
C GLY A 192 5.68 19.91 22.77
N ALA A 193 6.10 21.04 22.20
CA ALA A 193 5.26 22.22 22.14
C ALA A 193 4.09 22.01 21.17
N ASN A 194 2.86 22.21 21.65
CA ASN A 194 1.68 22.12 20.81
C ASN A 194 1.60 23.32 19.85
N ILE A 195 1.57 23.04 18.54
CA ILE A 195 1.44 24.07 17.51
C ILE A 195 0.00 24.56 17.33
N ILE A 196 -0.98 23.85 17.87
CA ILE A 196 -2.39 24.26 17.87
C ILE A 196 -2.59 25.34 18.93
N GLN A 197 -3.03 26.52 18.49
CA GLN A 197 -3.32 27.62 19.40
C GLN A 197 -4.64 27.38 20.12
N ASN A 198 -4.72 27.79 21.39
CA ASN A 198 -5.96 27.76 22.15
C ASN A 198 -6.64 26.36 22.09
N SER A 199 -5.85 25.29 22.18
CA SER A 199 -6.33 23.91 22.10
C SER A 199 -7.19 23.50 23.30
N ASN A 200 -7.00 24.17 24.44
CA ASN A 200 -7.83 24.04 25.64
C ASN A 200 -9.08 24.95 25.61
N LEU A 201 -9.23 25.87 24.63
CA LEU A 201 -10.42 26.73 24.49
C LEU A 201 -10.65 27.69 25.68
N ASP A 202 -9.58 28.16 26.31
CA ASP A 202 -9.67 29.18 27.36
C ASP A 202 -10.10 30.53 26.80
N ASP A 203 -9.67 30.85 25.57
CA ASP A 203 -10.04 32.05 24.81
C ASP A 203 -11.18 31.78 23.79
N GLY A 204 -12.11 30.88 24.12
CA GLY A 204 -13.20 30.51 23.22
C GLY A 204 -12.69 29.88 21.91
N LEU A 205 -13.15 30.37 20.74
CA LEU A 205 -12.74 29.88 19.41
C LEU A 205 -11.57 30.65 18.79
N LYS A 206 -10.86 31.51 19.55
CA LYS A 206 -9.74 32.27 19.01
C LYS A 206 -8.72 31.35 18.31
N GLY A 207 -8.38 31.67 17.06
CA GLY A 207 -7.48 30.88 16.21
C GLY A 207 -8.16 29.77 15.40
N TRP A 208 -9.40 29.39 15.73
CA TRP A 208 -10.17 28.38 15.03
C TRP A 208 -11.13 29.02 14.01
N PHE A 209 -11.31 28.37 12.86
CA PHE A 209 -12.31 28.75 11.88
C PHE A 209 -13.04 27.52 11.33
N PRO A 210 -14.31 27.65 10.89
CA PRO A 210 -15.02 26.58 10.21
C PRO A 210 -14.43 26.38 8.81
N LEU A 211 -14.05 25.14 8.51
CA LEU A 211 -13.76 24.73 7.14
C LEU A 211 -15.09 24.38 6.45
N GLY A 212 -15.54 25.26 5.57
CA GLY A 212 -16.86 25.16 4.92
C GLY A 212 -18.00 25.75 5.76
N PRO A 213 -19.23 25.73 5.23
CA PRO A 213 -20.42 26.31 5.87
C PRO A 213 -20.96 25.45 7.03
N CYS A 214 -20.13 25.22 8.06
CA CYS A 214 -20.53 24.60 9.33
C CYS A 214 -20.47 25.63 10.47
N THR A 215 -21.07 25.32 11.62
CA THR A 215 -21.08 26.20 12.79
C THR A 215 -20.15 25.64 13.87
N LEU A 216 -19.26 26.48 14.40
CA LEU A 216 -18.42 26.15 15.55
C LEU A 216 -18.95 26.87 16.80
N SER A 217 -19.06 26.17 17.91
CA SER A 217 -19.36 26.71 19.23
C SER A 217 -18.52 26.01 20.32
N VAL A 218 -18.36 26.63 21.48
CA VAL A 218 -17.64 26.03 22.62
C VAL A 218 -18.64 25.57 23.66
N HIS A 219 -18.52 24.31 24.08
CA HIS A 219 -19.40 23.68 25.06
C HIS A 219 -18.58 22.97 26.14
N GLY A 220 -19.18 22.77 27.32
CA GLY A 220 -18.60 21.94 28.40
C GLY A 220 -18.85 20.43 28.18
N GLY A 221 -18.40 19.60 29.11
CA GLY A 221 -18.63 18.14 29.06
C GLY A 221 -17.61 17.35 28.21
N GLY A 222 -16.50 17.99 27.85
CA GLY A 222 -15.34 17.33 27.25
C GLY A 222 -14.47 16.60 28.30
N PRO A 223 -13.52 15.76 27.86
CA PRO A 223 -12.58 15.09 28.75
C PRO A 223 -11.70 16.08 29.52
N ARG A 224 -11.30 15.71 30.74
CA ARG A 224 -10.36 16.46 31.59
C ARG A 224 -8.93 15.92 31.56
N VAL A 225 -8.69 14.85 30.81
CA VAL A 225 -7.39 14.21 30.65
C VAL A 225 -6.94 14.35 29.21
N LEU A 226 -5.64 14.47 28.97
CA LEU A 226 -5.10 14.41 27.62
C LEU A 226 -5.36 13.05 26.98
N PRO A 227 -5.45 12.96 25.65
CA PRO A 227 -5.45 11.68 24.99
C PRO A 227 -4.17 10.89 25.34
N PRO A 228 -4.26 9.57 25.61
CA PRO A 228 -3.12 8.76 26.06
C PRO A 228 -1.84 8.96 25.25
N MET A 229 -1.94 9.05 23.93
CA MET A 229 -0.78 9.15 23.06
C MET A 229 -0.05 10.51 23.22
N ALA A 230 -0.76 11.59 23.54
CA ALA A 230 -0.14 12.87 23.91
C ALA A 230 0.48 12.80 25.30
N GLN A 231 -0.22 12.21 26.28
CA GLN A 231 0.27 12.07 27.67
C GLN A 231 1.58 11.26 27.75
N GLU A 232 1.72 10.20 26.96
CA GLU A 232 2.95 9.39 26.94
C GLU A 232 4.13 10.04 26.20
N SER A 233 3.85 10.95 25.26
CA SER A 233 4.86 11.59 24.42
C SER A 233 5.32 12.93 24.95
N LEU A 234 4.48 13.61 25.72
CA LEU A 234 4.76 14.92 26.27
C LEU A 234 5.13 14.82 27.74
N SER A 235 6.27 15.39 28.12
CA SER A 235 6.54 15.76 29.52
C SER A 235 5.75 17.03 29.87
N LEU A 236 4.47 17.10 29.53
CA LEU A 236 3.63 18.21 30.00
C LEU A 236 3.58 18.11 31.52
N ASP A 237 3.66 19.26 32.19
CA ASP A 237 3.19 19.36 33.56
C ASP A 237 1.75 18.80 33.59
N ASP A 238 1.38 18.05 34.64
CA ASP A 238 0.12 17.27 34.76
C ASP A 238 -1.18 18.12 34.72
N GLU A 239 -1.18 19.27 34.03
CA GLU A 239 -2.33 20.15 33.89
C GLU A 239 -3.47 19.45 33.12
N PRO A 240 -4.63 19.23 33.78
CA PRO A 240 -5.77 18.59 33.15
C PRO A 240 -6.40 19.52 32.10
N LEU A 241 -7.04 18.92 31.09
CA LEU A 241 -7.90 19.66 30.17
C LEU A 241 -9.05 20.33 30.95
N ASN A 242 -9.48 21.51 30.52
CA ASN A 242 -10.51 22.28 31.24
C ASN A 242 -11.94 21.71 31.10
N GLY A 243 -12.13 20.66 30.28
CA GLY A 243 -13.41 20.00 30.03
C GLY A 243 -14.28 20.71 28.99
N LYS A 244 -13.74 21.66 28.22
CA LYS A 244 -14.40 22.28 27.07
C LYS A 244 -14.11 21.50 25.78
N HIS A 245 -14.99 21.66 24.80
CA HIS A 245 -14.83 21.14 23.45
C HIS A 245 -15.40 22.09 22.40
N ILE A 246 -14.91 21.98 21.17
CA ILE A 246 -15.52 22.58 20.00
C ILE A 246 -16.66 21.66 19.56
N HIS A 247 -17.89 22.17 19.52
CA HIS A 247 -19.05 21.50 18.94
C HIS A 247 -19.26 22.05 17.53
N VAL A 248 -19.31 21.14 16.57
CA VAL A 248 -19.43 21.42 15.14
C VAL A 248 -20.78 20.91 14.68
N THR A 249 -21.63 21.83 14.21
CA THR A 249 -22.98 21.52 13.74
C THR A 249 -23.17 22.00 12.30
N ASN A 250 -24.34 21.69 11.70
CA ASN A 250 -24.69 22.09 10.33
C ASN A 250 -23.70 21.60 9.26
N ARG A 251 -23.08 20.44 9.50
CA ARG A 251 -22.15 19.82 8.56
C ARG A 251 -22.92 19.18 7.41
N THR A 252 -22.73 19.64 6.18
CA THR A 252 -23.37 19.03 4.99
C THR A 252 -22.43 18.17 4.16
N GLN A 253 -21.13 18.16 4.48
CA GLN A 253 -20.12 17.33 3.82
C GLN A 253 -19.09 16.84 4.85
N THR A 254 -18.45 15.70 4.56
CA THR A 254 -17.56 15.00 5.49
C THR A 254 -16.31 15.79 5.84
N TRP A 255 -15.81 16.64 4.95
CA TRP A 255 -14.61 17.46 5.16
C TRP A 255 -14.85 18.70 6.04
N MET A 256 -16.11 19.01 6.37
CA MET A 256 -16.42 20.20 7.17
C MET A 256 -16.06 19.99 8.64
N GLY A 257 -15.42 20.99 9.25
CA GLY A 257 -15.06 20.95 10.66
C GLY A 257 -14.11 22.07 11.10
N PRO A 258 -13.56 22.00 12.33
CA PRO A 258 -12.74 23.06 12.88
C PRO A 258 -11.31 22.97 12.32
N ALA A 259 -10.75 24.12 11.96
CA ALA A 259 -9.44 24.21 11.32
C ALA A 259 -8.57 25.31 11.93
N GLN A 260 -7.24 25.15 11.81
CA GLN A 260 -6.24 26.18 12.04
C GLN A 260 -5.19 26.18 10.92
N VAL A 261 -4.69 27.37 10.56
CA VAL A 261 -3.49 27.52 9.72
C VAL A 261 -2.26 27.36 10.61
N VAL A 262 -1.33 26.50 10.20
CA VAL A 262 -0.11 26.18 10.95
C VAL A 262 1.17 26.31 10.11
N THR A 263 1.09 26.96 8.94
CA THR A 263 2.20 27.12 7.99
C THR A 263 3.52 27.48 8.66
N ASP A 264 3.52 28.54 9.48
CA ASP A 264 4.73 29.08 10.09
C ASP A 264 5.17 28.35 11.37
N LYS A 265 4.47 27.26 11.74
CA LYS A 265 4.73 26.46 12.94
C LYS A 265 5.33 25.09 12.63
N LEU A 266 5.54 24.79 11.35
CA LEU A 266 6.07 23.53 10.89
C LEU A 266 7.53 23.65 10.46
N THR A 267 8.34 22.71 10.91
CA THR A 267 9.70 22.51 10.41
C THR A 267 9.68 21.40 9.36
N PRO A 268 10.14 21.64 8.11
CA PRO A 268 10.24 20.62 7.09
C PRO A 268 10.97 19.37 7.61
N TYR A 269 10.51 18.19 7.21
CA TYR A 269 11.03 16.88 7.62
C TYR A 269 10.89 16.52 9.11
N ALA A 270 10.45 17.43 9.98
CA ALA A 270 10.11 17.08 11.35
C ALA A 270 8.85 16.20 11.36
N THR A 271 8.83 15.20 12.24
CA THR A 271 7.65 14.36 12.45
C THR A 271 6.79 14.98 13.54
N TYR A 272 5.54 15.26 13.20
CA TYR A 272 4.54 15.79 14.11
C TYR A 272 3.59 14.67 14.52
N GLN A 273 3.38 14.53 15.82
CA GLN A 273 2.37 13.61 16.36
C GLN A 273 1.07 14.37 16.58
N VAL A 274 -0.05 13.69 16.35
CA VAL A 274 -1.40 14.23 16.43
C VAL A 274 -2.18 13.42 17.44
N SER A 275 -2.79 14.08 18.42
CA SER A 275 -3.68 13.46 19.40
C SER A 275 -4.89 14.35 19.63
N ALA A 276 -6.09 13.79 19.62
CA ALA A 276 -7.29 14.53 19.97
C ALA A 276 -8.30 13.62 20.64
N TRP A 277 -9.16 14.21 21.48
CA TRP A 277 -10.43 13.59 21.81
C TRP A 277 -11.47 14.01 20.76
N ALA A 278 -12.19 13.03 20.23
CA ALA A 278 -13.31 13.27 19.35
C ALA A 278 -14.55 12.48 19.77
N ARG A 279 -15.72 13.06 19.59
CA ARG A 279 -17.02 12.44 19.81
C ARG A 279 -17.96 12.82 18.68
N VAL A 280 -18.94 11.98 18.41
CA VAL A 280 -20.04 12.26 17.48
C VAL A 280 -21.36 12.21 18.21
N ALA A 281 -22.36 12.90 17.65
CA ALA A 281 -23.75 12.78 18.03
C ALA A 281 -24.63 12.88 16.77
N GLY A 282 -25.79 12.20 16.77
CA GLY A 282 -26.74 12.33 15.67
C GLY A 282 -27.27 13.77 15.53
N ALA A 283 -27.83 14.08 14.35
CA ALA A 283 -28.36 15.41 14.03
C ALA A 283 -29.26 15.95 15.16
N GLY A 284 -28.94 17.16 15.65
CA GLY A 284 -29.71 17.81 16.73
C GLY A 284 -29.46 17.23 18.13
N GLY A 285 -28.38 16.47 18.34
CA GLY A 285 -27.91 16.03 19.66
C GLY A 285 -28.76 14.97 20.37
N GLY A 286 -29.70 14.31 19.67
CA GLY A 286 -30.62 13.35 20.28
C GLY A 286 -31.05 12.17 19.40
N GLN A 287 -30.60 12.08 18.15
CA GLN A 287 -30.87 10.91 17.30
C GLN A 287 -29.76 9.85 17.46
N PRO A 288 -30.10 8.56 17.61
CA PRO A 288 -29.10 7.50 17.65
C PRO A 288 -28.25 7.47 16.37
N LEU A 289 -26.96 7.19 16.51
CA LEU A 289 -26.08 6.94 15.36
C LEU A 289 -26.58 5.72 14.58
N GLN A 290 -26.82 5.89 13.28
CA GLN A 290 -27.29 4.79 12.42
C GLN A 290 -26.15 3.84 12.00
N GLN A 291 -24.91 4.33 11.96
CA GLN A 291 -23.74 3.56 11.57
C GLN A 291 -22.46 4.14 12.19
N PRO A 292 -21.38 3.35 12.30
CA PRO A 292 -20.08 3.84 12.78
C PRO A 292 -19.57 5.02 11.94
N GLN A 293 -19.02 6.03 12.61
CA GLN A 293 -18.61 7.30 12.03
C GLN A 293 -17.08 7.38 11.99
N ASN A 294 -16.50 7.57 10.81
CA ASN A 294 -15.06 7.80 10.71
C ASN A 294 -14.75 9.25 11.08
N ILE A 295 -13.79 9.47 11.96
CA ILE A 295 -13.30 10.79 12.36
C ILE A 295 -11.81 10.85 12.05
N ASN A 296 -11.35 11.98 11.52
CA ASN A 296 -10.00 12.12 11.03
C ASN A 296 -9.45 13.51 11.32
N VAL A 297 -8.22 13.59 11.82
CA VAL A 297 -7.43 14.82 11.80
C VAL A 297 -6.64 14.83 10.50
N ALA A 298 -6.97 15.77 9.62
CA ALA A 298 -6.36 15.94 8.32
C ALA A 298 -5.41 17.13 8.29
N VAL A 299 -4.38 17.02 7.45
CA VAL A 299 -3.43 18.10 7.17
C VAL A 299 -3.48 18.41 5.69
N SER A 300 -3.86 19.64 5.34
CA SER A 300 -3.82 20.14 3.96
C SER A 300 -2.53 20.91 3.76
N VAL A 301 -1.71 20.49 2.80
CA VAL A 301 -0.44 21.11 2.39
C VAL A 301 -0.61 21.57 0.95
N ASP A 302 -0.79 22.87 0.71
CA ASP A 302 -1.04 23.41 -0.64
C ASP A 302 -2.15 22.68 -1.41
N SER A 303 -3.23 22.30 -0.71
CA SER A 303 -4.36 21.50 -1.23
C SER A 303 -4.08 20.01 -1.47
N GLN A 304 -2.87 19.52 -1.16
CA GLN A 304 -2.59 18.10 -1.04
C GLN A 304 -2.98 17.61 0.36
N TRP A 305 -3.61 16.45 0.44
CA TRP A 305 -4.08 15.90 1.70
C TRP A 305 -3.06 14.92 2.31
N VAL A 306 -2.81 15.07 3.61
CA VAL A 306 -2.01 14.15 4.41
C VAL A 306 -2.85 13.70 5.61
N ASN A 307 -2.87 12.39 5.86
CA ASN A 307 -3.57 11.83 7.02
C ASN A 307 -2.79 12.14 8.30
N GLY A 308 -3.42 12.84 9.25
CA GLY A 308 -2.84 13.09 10.57
C GLY A 308 -3.23 12.03 11.61
N GLY A 309 -4.24 11.21 11.35
CA GLY A 309 -4.72 10.17 12.26
C GLY A 309 -6.25 10.02 12.19
N GLN A 310 -6.75 8.80 12.38
CA GLN A 310 -8.18 8.50 12.25
C GLN A 310 -8.69 7.53 13.30
N VAL A 311 -9.98 7.58 13.59
CA VAL A 311 -10.68 6.64 14.47
C VAL A 311 -12.10 6.39 13.97
N LEU A 312 -12.61 5.17 14.22
CA LEU A 312 -13.99 4.80 13.92
C LEU A 312 -14.83 4.86 15.20
N ALA A 313 -15.66 5.88 15.34
CA ALA A 313 -16.60 6.02 16.45
C ALA A 313 -17.83 5.12 16.23
N ARG A 314 -18.12 4.21 17.16
CA ARG A 314 -19.24 3.25 17.06
C ARG A 314 -20.47 3.67 17.87
N ASP A 315 -20.28 4.63 18.76
CA ASP A 315 -21.24 5.16 19.70
C ASP A 315 -20.85 6.62 20.02
N GLU A 316 -21.57 7.24 20.96
CA GLU A 316 -21.34 8.64 21.34
C GLU A 316 -20.32 8.82 22.48
N ARG A 317 -19.43 7.86 22.75
CA ARG A 317 -18.36 8.10 23.74
C ARG A 317 -17.25 8.95 23.12
N TRP A 318 -16.33 9.41 23.95
CA TRP A 318 -15.09 10.04 23.49
C TRP A 318 -14.09 9.00 23.00
N TYR A 319 -13.59 9.20 21.79
CA TYR A 319 -12.56 8.40 21.15
C TYR A 319 -11.26 9.20 21.04
N GLU A 320 -10.13 8.53 21.22
CA GLU A 320 -8.84 9.10 20.85
C GLU A 320 -8.66 9.01 19.33
N VAL A 321 -8.42 10.15 18.69
CA VAL A 321 -7.85 10.21 17.33
C VAL A 321 -6.35 10.33 17.48
N GLY A 322 -5.61 9.37 16.94
CA GLY A 322 -4.16 9.32 17.01
C GLY A 322 -3.50 9.09 15.66
N GLY A 323 -2.43 9.82 15.39
CA GLY A 323 -1.54 9.56 14.27
C GLY A 323 -0.31 10.45 14.25
N ALA A 324 0.35 10.51 13.11
CA ALA A 324 1.51 11.35 12.90
C ALA A 324 1.63 11.71 11.41
N PHE A 325 2.23 12.87 11.13
CA PHE A 325 2.50 13.31 9.77
C PHE A 325 3.89 13.97 9.68
N ARG A 326 4.32 14.16 8.43
CA ARG A 326 5.52 14.93 8.07
C ARG A 326 5.24 15.70 6.78
N VAL A 327 5.82 16.89 6.67
CA VAL A 327 5.83 17.68 5.43
C VAL A 327 7.23 17.59 4.81
N GLU A 328 7.33 17.00 3.61
CA GLU A 328 8.60 16.55 3.00
C GLU A 328 9.07 17.37 1.79
N SER A 329 8.30 18.36 1.29
CA SER A 329 8.66 19.06 0.05
C SER A 329 8.36 20.54 0.09
N LYS A 330 9.36 21.37 -0.29
CA LYS A 330 9.33 22.83 -0.51
C LYS A 330 8.76 23.62 0.70
N PRO A 331 9.03 24.94 0.83
CA PRO A 331 8.22 25.73 1.76
C PRO A 331 6.77 25.67 1.27
N ALA A 332 5.90 24.97 2.01
CA ALA A 332 4.49 24.93 1.73
C ALA A 332 3.92 26.34 1.88
N SER A 333 3.19 26.82 0.88
CA SER A 333 2.63 28.18 0.91
C SER A 333 1.51 28.31 1.96
N ARG A 334 0.79 27.21 2.20
CA ARG A 334 -0.24 27.14 3.22
C ARG A 334 -0.37 25.72 3.76
N VAL A 335 -0.23 25.58 5.08
CA VAL A 335 -0.55 24.33 5.78
C VAL A 335 -1.68 24.55 6.78
N MET A 336 -2.68 23.68 6.73
CA MET A 336 -3.83 23.70 7.63
C MET A 336 -4.02 22.34 8.30
N VAL A 337 -4.25 22.35 9.61
CA VAL A 337 -4.72 21.18 10.36
C VAL A 337 -6.21 21.36 10.63
N TYR A 338 -6.99 20.32 10.38
CA TYR A 338 -8.43 20.36 10.60
C TYR A 338 -8.98 18.99 10.99
N VAL A 339 -10.09 18.97 11.73
CA VAL A 339 -10.79 17.74 12.08
C VAL A 339 -12.01 17.58 11.18
N GLN A 340 -12.14 16.41 10.58
CA GLN A 340 -13.19 16.08 9.63
C GLN A 340 -13.72 14.67 9.91
N GLY A 341 -14.64 14.19 9.08
CA GLY A 341 -14.94 12.77 9.01
C GLY A 341 -16.41 12.44 9.01
N PRO A 342 -17.15 12.59 10.14
CA PRO A 342 -18.47 12.00 10.28
C PRO A 342 -19.37 12.36 9.12
N ASP A 343 -20.33 11.50 8.82
CA ASP A 343 -21.24 11.68 7.69
C ASP A 343 -21.93 13.05 7.76
N ALA A 344 -22.41 13.51 6.60
CA ALA A 344 -23.22 14.73 6.54
C ALA A 344 -24.41 14.64 7.50
N GLY A 345 -24.68 15.72 8.23
CA GLY A 345 -25.72 15.79 9.26
C GLY A 345 -25.32 15.29 10.64
N VAL A 346 -24.14 14.66 10.80
CA VAL A 346 -23.62 14.21 12.09
C VAL A 346 -22.80 15.34 12.74
N ASP A 347 -23.11 15.64 13.99
CA ASP A 347 -22.38 16.60 14.79
C ASP A 347 -21.03 16.03 15.22
N LEU A 348 -20.01 16.87 15.24
CA LEU A 348 -18.65 16.51 15.63
C LEU A 348 -18.23 17.34 16.85
N MET A 349 -17.71 16.68 17.88
CA MET A 349 -17.11 17.33 19.04
C MET A 349 -15.61 17.04 19.09
N VAL A 350 -14.80 18.06 19.33
CA VAL A 350 -13.33 17.97 19.39
C VAL A 350 -12.81 18.62 20.65
N ALA A 351 -11.99 17.91 21.42
CA ALA A 351 -11.35 18.43 22.63
C ALA A 351 -9.85 18.08 22.66
N GLY A 352 -9.06 18.98 23.24
CA GLY A 352 -7.64 18.73 23.53
C GLY A 352 -6.80 18.34 22.32
N LEU A 353 -7.01 18.98 21.15
CA LEU A 353 -6.18 18.71 19.97
C LEU A 353 -4.73 19.13 20.23
N GLN A 354 -3.84 18.14 20.25
CA GLN A 354 -2.40 18.28 20.37
C GLN A 354 -1.74 17.93 19.04
N VAL A 355 -0.97 18.86 18.49
CA VAL A 355 -0.06 18.59 17.37
C VAL A 355 1.31 19.12 17.74
N PHE A 356 2.33 18.27 17.82
CA PHE A 356 3.63 18.69 18.31
C PHE A 356 4.76 17.89 17.66
N PRO A 357 5.94 18.50 17.45
CA PRO A 357 7.09 17.80 16.94
C PRO A 357 7.62 16.80 17.97
N VAL A 358 7.98 15.60 17.52
CA VAL A 358 8.48 14.53 18.38
C VAL A 358 9.99 14.48 18.36
N ASP A 359 10.62 14.51 19.55
CA ASP A 359 12.01 14.12 19.69
C ASP A 359 12.11 12.60 19.55
N ARG A 360 12.51 12.15 18.36
CA ARG A 360 12.68 10.73 18.07
C ARG A 360 13.70 10.07 19.00
N LYS A 361 14.78 10.76 19.40
CA LYS A 361 15.81 10.21 20.29
C LYS A 361 15.24 10.03 21.70
N ALA A 362 14.56 11.04 22.24
CA ALA A 362 13.90 10.94 23.54
C ALA A 362 12.79 9.88 23.55
N ARG A 363 11.95 9.83 22.50
CA ARG A 363 10.90 8.82 22.37
C ARG A 363 11.45 7.40 22.34
N VAL A 364 12.50 7.14 21.57
CA VAL A 364 13.18 5.83 21.54
C VAL A 364 13.79 5.49 22.91
N LYS A 365 14.36 6.47 23.63
CA LYS A 365 14.87 6.26 25.00
C LYS A 365 13.75 5.89 25.97
N HIS A 366 12.60 6.56 25.90
CA HIS A 366 11.41 6.24 26.69
C HIS A 366 10.90 4.82 26.39
N LEU A 367 10.72 4.48 25.11
CA LEU A 367 10.28 3.14 24.67
C LEU A 367 11.28 2.04 25.08
N LYS A 368 12.59 2.34 25.12
CA LYS A 368 13.60 1.42 25.63
C LYS A 368 13.42 1.14 27.13
N ARG A 369 13.04 2.14 27.95
CA ARG A 369 12.75 1.95 29.37
C ARG A 369 11.48 1.11 29.57
N LEU A 370 10.43 1.34 28.78
CA LEU A 370 9.22 0.51 28.83
C LEU A 370 9.51 -0.94 28.40
N THR A 371 10.29 -1.12 27.33
CA THR A 371 10.78 -2.44 26.90
C THR A 371 11.57 -3.11 28.03
N ASP A 372 12.43 -2.39 28.73
CA ASP A 372 13.17 -2.93 29.88
C ASP A 372 12.24 -3.41 30.99
N LYS A 373 11.22 -2.62 31.34
CA LYS A 373 10.22 -2.99 32.37
C LYS A 373 9.33 -4.18 31.97
N VAL A 374 8.92 -4.26 30.70
CA VAL A 374 7.86 -5.18 30.26
C VAL A 374 8.41 -6.43 29.55
N ARG A 375 9.60 -6.35 28.95
CA ARG A 375 10.17 -7.40 28.08
C ARG A 375 11.52 -7.92 28.56
N LYS A 376 12.14 -7.33 29.58
CA LYS A 376 13.42 -7.78 30.12
C LYS A 376 13.28 -8.19 31.58
N ARG A 377 14.24 -8.99 32.03
CA ARG A 377 14.44 -9.37 33.44
C ARG A 377 15.93 -9.59 33.68
N ASP A 378 16.35 -9.48 34.92
CA ASP A 378 17.73 -9.78 35.31
C ASP A 378 17.99 -11.29 35.23
N VAL A 379 19.19 -11.64 34.75
CA VAL A 379 19.66 -13.03 34.61
C VAL A 379 21.06 -13.13 35.21
N VAL A 380 21.24 -14.07 36.13
CA VAL A 380 22.54 -14.35 36.76
C VAL A 380 23.00 -15.73 36.29
N LEU A 381 24.14 -15.78 35.61
CA LEU A 381 24.80 -17.03 35.21
C LEU A 381 25.80 -17.43 36.28
N LYS A 382 25.58 -18.58 36.93
CA LYS A 382 26.55 -19.17 37.86
C LYS A 382 27.37 -20.21 37.09
N VAL A 383 28.66 -19.97 36.95
CA VAL A 383 29.59 -20.88 36.25
C VAL A 383 30.40 -21.65 37.29
N THR A 384 30.35 -22.98 37.23
CA THR A 384 31.08 -23.87 38.14
C THR A 384 32.09 -24.72 37.38
N GLY A 385 33.22 -25.03 38.02
CA GLY A 385 34.23 -25.95 37.53
C GLY A 385 33.79 -27.42 37.66
N GLY A 386 34.60 -28.34 37.13
CA GLY A 386 34.32 -29.78 37.18
C GLY A 386 34.30 -30.38 38.59
N ASP A 387 34.84 -29.67 39.58
CA ASP A 387 34.80 -29.97 41.01
C ASP A 387 33.55 -29.42 41.72
N GLY A 388 32.66 -28.73 41.00
CA GLY A 388 31.48 -28.07 41.54
C GLY A 388 31.77 -26.73 42.23
N ALA A 389 33.02 -26.28 42.29
CA ALA A 389 33.39 -24.96 42.82
C ALA A 389 33.08 -23.85 41.80
N ALA A 390 32.99 -22.59 42.25
CA ALA A 390 32.81 -21.46 41.33
C ALA A 390 34.02 -21.33 40.39
N ALA A 391 33.78 -21.27 39.08
CA ALA A 391 34.83 -21.05 38.11
C ALA A 391 35.25 -19.57 38.15
N ALA A 392 36.30 -19.28 38.91
CA ALA A 392 36.85 -17.93 39.11
C ALA A 392 38.18 -17.78 38.37
N ALA A 393 38.60 -16.53 38.12
CA ALA A 393 39.93 -16.23 37.59
C ALA A 393 41.01 -16.81 38.51
N ALA A 394 41.97 -17.53 37.94
CA ALA A 394 43.10 -18.06 38.69
C ALA A 394 44.15 -16.95 38.90
N GLY A 395 44.01 -16.18 39.98
CA GLY A 395 44.95 -15.13 40.38
C GLY A 395 44.54 -13.71 40.01
N ASN A 396 45.42 -12.73 40.28
CA ASN A 396 45.17 -11.29 40.13
C ASN A 396 45.26 -10.75 38.69
N ASP A 397 45.39 -11.63 37.68
CA ASP A 397 45.48 -11.22 36.28
C ASP A 397 44.09 -11.30 35.61
N ALA A 398 43.54 -10.15 35.23
CA ALA A 398 42.23 -10.02 34.58
C ALA A 398 42.13 -10.78 33.23
N SER A 399 43.26 -11.21 32.64
CA SER A 399 43.29 -12.01 31.41
C SER A 399 43.14 -13.53 31.62
N SER A 400 43.10 -14.00 32.87
CA SER A 400 42.98 -15.42 33.26
C SER A 400 41.55 -15.88 33.62
N GLY A 401 40.54 -15.03 33.37
CA GLY A 401 39.14 -15.29 33.71
C GLY A 401 38.40 -16.19 32.72
N VAL A 402 37.27 -16.76 33.16
CA VAL A 402 36.36 -17.53 32.30
C VAL A 402 35.62 -16.59 31.36
N GLU A 403 35.83 -16.73 30.05
CA GLU A 403 35.11 -15.96 29.05
C GLU A 403 33.67 -16.48 28.90
N VAL A 404 32.67 -15.60 29.04
CA VAL A 404 31.25 -15.90 28.81
C VAL A 404 30.71 -15.04 27.69
N ARG A 405 30.15 -15.67 26.65
CA ARG A 405 29.44 -14.99 25.55
C ARG A 405 27.97 -15.40 25.55
N VAL A 406 27.08 -14.42 25.65
CA VAL A 406 25.62 -14.63 25.61
C VAL A 406 25.06 -14.02 24.34
N ARG A 407 24.30 -14.81 23.57
CA ARG A 407 23.58 -14.35 22.37
C ARG A 407 22.12 -14.79 22.47
N GLN A 408 21.19 -13.85 22.30
CA GLN A 408 19.78 -14.19 22.11
C GLN A 408 19.59 -14.78 20.71
N VAL A 409 18.93 -15.93 20.62
CA VAL A 409 18.69 -16.66 19.35
C VAL A 409 17.26 -16.57 18.84
N SER A 410 16.29 -16.27 19.71
CA SER A 410 14.88 -16.08 19.34
C SER A 410 14.13 -15.18 20.33
N ASN A 411 12.99 -14.65 19.91
CA ASN A 411 12.07 -13.89 20.75
C ASN A 411 10.93 -14.78 21.25
N SER A 412 10.43 -14.52 22.46
CA SER A 412 9.22 -15.18 22.99
C SER A 412 7.93 -14.53 22.53
N PHE A 413 8.00 -13.29 22.01
CA PHE A 413 6.85 -12.56 21.50
C PHE A 413 6.80 -12.62 19.96
N PRO A 414 5.61 -12.47 19.36
CA PRO A 414 5.47 -12.44 17.91
C PRO A 414 6.19 -11.24 17.30
N LEU A 415 7.24 -11.50 16.53
CA LEU A 415 7.88 -10.56 15.64
C LEU A 415 7.90 -11.19 14.25
N GLY A 416 7.06 -10.66 13.36
CA GLY A 416 6.82 -11.27 12.05
C GLY A 416 6.69 -10.27 10.93
N ALA A 417 6.71 -10.80 9.70
CA ALA A 417 6.48 -10.05 8.47
C ALA A 417 5.43 -10.74 7.59
N CYS A 418 4.90 -9.98 6.63
CA CYS A 418 4.09 -10.53 5.55
C CYS A 418 5.00 -11.12 4.48
N ILE A 419 4.72 -12.37 4.08
CA ILE A 419 5.45 -13.09 3.04
C ILE A 419 4.47 -13.53 1.95
N MET A 420 4.94 -13.62 0.72
CA MET A 420 4.23 -14.14 -0.44
C MET A 420 5.06 -15.26 -1.07
N ARG A 421 4.42 -16.15 -1.82
CA ARG A 421 5.10 -17.25 -2.49
C ARG A 421 6.18 -16.75 -3.45
N THR A 422 5.94 -15.61 -4.10
CA THR A 422 6.91 -14.94 -5.00
C THR A 422 8.15 -14.43 -4.26
N ASN A 423 8.07 -14.17 -2.94
CA ASN A 423 9.25 -13.78 -2.16
C ASN A 423 10.22 -14.94 -1.95
N MET A 424 9.72 -16.19 -1.96
CA MET A 424 10.54 -17.38 -1.72
C MET A 424 11.57 -17.63 -2.82
N ASP A 425 11.39 -17.04 -4.00
CA ASP A 425 12.35 -17.17 -5.10
C ASP A 425 13.60 -16.30 -4.86
N ASN A 426 13.60 -15.46 -3.82
CA ASN A 426 14.74 -14.65 -3.38
C ASN A 426 15.36 -15.24 -2.12
N GLU A 427 16.47 -15.98 -2.27
CA GLU A 427 17.19 -16.61 -1.17
C GLU A 427 17.65 -15.62 -0.08
N ASP A 428 18.00 -14.37 -0.43
CA ASP A 428 18.41 -13.36 0.57
C ASP A 428 17.22 -12.91 1.40
N TYR A 429 16.05 -12.81 0.76
CA TYR A 429 14.82 -12.50 1.48
C TYR A 429 14.49 -13.64 2.45
N VAL A 430 14.58 -14.89 1.99
CA VAL A 430 14.32 -16.06 2.83
C VAL A 430 15.32 -16.14 3.99
N ASP A 431 16.61 -15.95 3.74
CA ASP A 431 17.67 -15.96 4.76
C ASP A 431 17.47 -14.82 5.77
N PHE A 432 17.22 -13.60 5.29
CA PHE A 432 16.92 -12.46 6.16
C PHE A 432 15.65 -12.73 6.97
N PHE A 433 14.58 -13.20 6.35
CA PHE A 433 13.31 -13.43 7.02
C PHE A 433 13.44 -14.47 8.13
N THR A 434 14.00 -15.63 7.82
CA THR A 434 14.15 -16.77 8.75
C THR A 434 15.15 -16.50 9.87
N LYS A 435 16.14 -15.62 9.67
CA LYS A 435 17.09 -15.20 10.72
C LYS A 435 16.54 -14.12 11.66
N ASN A 436 15.55 -13.33 11.25
CA ASN A 436 15.12 -12.13 11.97
C ASN A 436 13.69 -12.21 12.54
N PHE A 437 12.84 -13.09 12.02
CA PHE A 437 11.44 -13.21 12.43
C PHE A 437 11.13 -14.61 12.97
N ASN A 438 10.17 -14.69 13.88
CA ASN A 438 9.64 -15.95 14.43
C ASN A 438 8.16 -16.16 14.06
N TRP A 439 7.55 -15.21 13.34
CA TRP A 439 6.17 -15.28 12.86
C TRP A 439 6.02 -14.86 11.40
N ALA A 440 5.04 -15.42 10.70
CA ALA A 440 4.67 -15.09 9.34
C ALA A 440 3.17 -14.77 9.20
N VAL A 441 2.82 -14.02 8.16
CA VAL A 441 1.45 -13.96 7.60
C VAL A 441 1.56 -14.02 6.09
N PHE A 442 0.66 -14.72 5.41
CA PHE A 442 0.71 -14.84 3.96
C PHE A 442 -0.05 -13.69 3.30
N GLY A 443 0.52 -13.12 2.25
CA GLY A 443 -0.01 -11.94 1.59
C GLY A 443 -1.37 -12.18 0.95
N ASN A 444 -1.51 -13.28 0.20
CA ASN A 444 -2.75 -13.65 -0.48
C ASN A 444 -3.08 -15.14 -0.43
N GLU A 445 -2.10 -15.98 -0.14
CA GLU A 445 -2.11 -17.41 -0.44
C GLU A 445 -3.14 -18.20 0.39
N LEU A 446 -3.67 -17.59 1.48
CA LEU A 446 -4.77 -18.14 2.29
C LEU A 446 -6.11 -17.45 2.07
N LYS A 447 -6.21 -16.53 1.11
CA LYS A 447 -7.45 -15.81 0.81
C LYS A 447 -8.27 -16.57 -0.23
N TRP A 448 -9.59 -16.48 -0.10
CA TRP A 448 -10.54 -17.26 -0.90
C TRP A 448 -10.35 -17.11 -2.42
N TYR A 449 -10.06 -15.91 -2.93
CA TYR A 449 -9.84 -15.69 -4.36
C TYR A 449 -8.51 -16.28 -4.88
N TRP A 450 -7.59 -16.63 -3.97
CA TRP A 450 -6.34 -17.30 -4.30
C TRP A 450 -6.48 -18.81 -4.19
N THR A 451 -7.15 -19.28 -3.14
CA THR A 451 -7.31 -20.72 -2.88
C THR A 451 -8.41 -21.34 -3.74
N GLU A 452 -9.39 -20.56 -4.19
CA GLU A 452 -10.49 -21.02 -5.06
C GLU A 452 -10.80 -19.97 -6.14
N PRO A 453 -9.86 -19.70 -7.08
CA PRO A 453 -10.06 -18.71 -8.13
C PRO A 453 -11.17 -19.12 -9.11
N GLN A 454 -11.45 -20.42 -9.21
CA GLN A 454 -12.58 -20.97 -9.94
C GLN A 454 -13.43 -21.78 -8.97
N ARG A 455 -14.73 -21.47 -8.90
CA ARG A 455 -15.67 -22.17 -8.01
C ARG A 455 -15.58 -23.69 -8.18
N GLY A 456 -15.43 -24.40 -7.07
CA GLY A 456 -15.27 -25.85 -7.01
C GLY A 456 -13.85 -26.36 -7.30
N LYS A 457 -12.90 -25.48 -7.66
CA LYS A 457 -11.49 -25.84 -7.93
C LYS A 457 -10.58 -25.19 -6.90
N VAL A 458 -10.40 -25.89 -5.79
CA VAL A 458 -9.56 -25.44 -4.68
C VAL A 458 -8.10 -25.86 -4.90
N SER A 459 -7.16 -24.96 -4.62
CA SER A 459 -5.72 -25.25 -4.54
C SER A 459 -5.10 -24.53 -3.35
N TYR A 460 -4.31 -25.25 -2.56
CA TYR A 460 -3.51 -24.70 -1.46
C TYR A 460 -2.01 -24.77 -1.72
N SER A 461 -1.58 -25.10 -2.95
CA SER A 461 -0.16 -25.37 -3.26
C SER A 461 0.80 -24.27 -2.79
N ASP A 462 0.49 -23.01 -3.07
CA ASP A 462 1.33 -21.88 -2.67
C ASP A 462 1.33 -21.66 -1.14
N ALA A 463 0.19 -21.90 -0.49
CA ALA A 463 0.08 -21.82 0.95
C ALA A 463 0.84 -22.96 1.63
N ASP A 464 0.79 -24.17 1.07
CA ASP A 464 1.51 -25.34 1.56
C ASP A 464 3.02 -25.15 1.45
N ASP A 465 3.52 -24.57 0.35
CA ASP A 465 4.93 -24.19 0.19
C ASP A 465 5.38 -23.20 1.28
N LEU A 466 4.59 -22.16 1.52
CA LEU A 466 4.90 -21.16 2.56
C LEU A 466 4.80 -21.74 3.97
N LEU A 467 3.82 -22.62 4.23
CA LEU A 467 3.68 -23.33 5.51
C LEU A 467 4.88 -24.25 5.77
N ARG A 468 5.35 -24.98 4.76
CA ARG A 468 6.55 -25.81 4.87
C ARG A 468 7.76 -24.96 5.23
N LEU A 469 8.00 -23.86 4.50
CA LEU A 469 9.09 -22.93 4.82
C LEU A 469 9.01 -22.47 6.28
N CYS A 470 7.84 -22.04 6.74
CA CYS A 470 7.68 -21.58 8.12
C CYS A 470 7.93 -22.70 9.14
N SER A 471 7.40 -23.91 8.88
CA SER A 471 7.59 -25.08 9.76
C SER A 471 9.04 -25.52 9.84
N ASP A 472 9.75 -25.57 8.71
CA ASP A 472 11.16 -25.97 8.62
C ASP A 472 12.08 -25.03 9.42
N HIS A 473 11.66 -23.77 9.58
CA HIS A 473 12.35 -22.75 10.37
C HIS A 473 11.73 -22.51 11.76
N GLY A 474 10.80 -23.35 12.22
CA GLY A 474 10.22 -23.25 13.56
C GLY A 474 9.39 -21.99 13.80
N MET A 475 8.78 -21.44 12.74
CA MET A 475 8.03 -20.19 12.76
C MET A 475 6.52 -20.45 12.88
N CYS A 476 5.83 -19.58 13.62
CA CYS A 476 4.37 -19.60 13.69
C CYS A 476 3.73 -18.79 12.54
N VAL A 477 2.57 -19.22 12.06
CA VAL A 477 1.84 -18.52 10.97
C VAL A 477 0.51 -17.97 11.48
N ARG A 478 0.23 -16.70 11.16
CA ARG A 478 -1.09 -16.09 11.36
C ARG A 478 -1.96 -16.37 10.14
N GLY A 479 -3.08 -17.05 10.32
CA GLY A 479 -4.07 -17.26 9.25
C GLY A 479 -4.69 -15.93 8.82
N HIS A 480 -4.63 -15.62 7.53
CA HIS A 480 -5.18 -14.40 6.94
C HIS A 480 -5.66 -14.67 5.51
N CYS A 481 -6.96 -14.76 5.24
CA CYS A 481 -8.09 -14.69 6.16
C CYS A 481 -9.22 -15.62 5.71
N ILE A 482 -10.08 -16.03 6.65
CA ILE A 482 -11.24 -16.90 6.37
C ILE A 482 -12.33 -16.14 5.60
N PHE A 483 -12.64 -14.91 6.03
CA PHE A 483 -13.62 -14.04 5.39
C PHE A 483 -13.01 -12.68 5.08
N TRP A 484 -13.35 -12.15 3.91
CA TRP A 484 -13.04 -10.78 3.53
C TRP A 484 -14.25 -10.16 2.84
N GLU A 485 -14.45 -8.85 3.03
CA GLU A 485 -15.61 -8.16 2.47
C GLU A 485 -15.60 -8.15 0.94
N VAL A 486 -16.80 -8.08 0.37
CA VAL A 486 -16.98 -7.86 -1.05
C VAL A 486 -16.60 -6.41 -1.36
N ASN A 487 -15.77 -6.18 -2.39
CA ASN A 487 -15.41 -4.83 -2.82
C ASN A 487 -16.63 -4.05 -3.38
N GLU A 488 -16.49 -2.74 -3.59
CA GLU A 488 -17.59 -1.89 -4.09
C GLU A 488 -18.17 -2.37 -5.43
N ALA A 489 -17.34 -2.91 -6.32
CA ALA A 489 -17.82 -3.50 -7.57
C ALA A 489 -18.74 -4.71 -7.32
N GLY A 490 -18.37 -5.60 -6.40
CA GLY A 490 -19.19 -6.73 -6.02
C GLY A 490 -20.43 -6.33 -5.23
N LYS A 491 -20.35 -5.31 -4.36
CA LYS A 491 -21.54 -4.72 -3.71
C LYS A 491 -22.51 -4.16 -4.75
N ARG A 492 -22.01 -3.46 -5.77
CA ARG A 492 -22.82 -2.96 -6.90
C ARG A 492 -23.45 -4.09 -7.68
N LEU A 493 -22.71 -5.16 -8.00
CA LEU A 493 -23.26 -6.34 -8.66
C LEU A 493 -24.40 -7.00 -7.84
N LEU A 494 -24.22 -7.13 -6.52
CA LEU A 494 -25.24 -7.70 -5.64
C LEU A 494 -26.48 -6.80 -5.56
N GLN A 495 -26.31 -5.47 -5.58
CA GLN A 495 -27.42 -4.53 -5.65
C GLN A 495 -28.16 -4.65 -6.98
N LEU A 496 -27.44 -4.66 -8.10
CA LEU A 496 -28.02 -4.88 -9.44
C LEU A 496 -28.76 -6.22 -9.52
N LYS A 497 -28.22 -7.28 -8.91
CA LYS A 497 -28.93 -8.56 -8.80
C LYS A 497 -30.24 -8.46 -8.04
N ARG A 498 -30.32 -7.67 -6.98
CA ARG A 498 -31.59 -7.41 -6.28
C ARG A 498 -32.57 -6.60 -7.13
N GLU A 499 -32.07 -5.67 -7.94
CA GLU A 499 -32.87 -4.86 -8.87
C GLU A 499 -33.38 -5.69 -10.07
N TRP A 500 -32.56 -6.60 -10.59
CA TRP A 500 -32.82 -7.35 -11.83
C TRP A 500 -33.41 -8.75 -11.61
N LEU A 501 -33.54 -9.19 -10.36
CA LEU A 501 -34.19 -10.46 -10.02
C LEU A 501 -35.44 -10.18 -9.20
N THR A 502 -36.52 -10.84 -9.59
CA THR A 502 -37.78 -10.75 -8.84
C THR A 502 -37.68 -11.50 -7.53
N HIS A 503 -38.00 -10.80 -6.44
CA HIS A 503 -38.19 -11.37 -5.12
C HIS A 503 -39.59 -10.98 -4.65
N ALA A 504 -40.47 -11.94 -4.44
CA ALA A 504 -41.82 -11.73 -3.95
C ALA A 504 -42.11 -12.68 -2.79
N HIS A 505 -42.67 -12.16 -1.70
CA HIS A 505 -43.06 -12.94 -0.53
C HIS A 505 -44.34 -12.34 0.06
N GLY A 506 -45.19 -13.19 0.64
CA GLY A 506 -46.43 -12.76 1.28
C GLY A 506 -47.39 -13.93 1.45
N HIS A 507 -48.64 -13.61 1.71
CA HIS A 507 -49.72 -14.58 1.86
C HIS A 507 -50.63 -14.53 0.63
N ALA A 508 -51.18 -15.68 0.25
CA ALA A 508 -52.27 -15.72 -0.70
C ALA A 508 -53.51 -15.01 -0.12
N ASP A 509 -54.33 -14.41 -0.98
CA ASP A 509 -55.57 -13.77 -0.60
C ASP A 509 -56.69 -14.79 -0.27
N ASP A 510 -57.90 -14.30 0.04
CA ASP A 510 -59.05 -15.14 0.40
C ASP A 510 -59.50 -16.07 -0.75
N ASN A 511 -59.06 -15.82 -1.99
CA ASN A 511 -59.31 -16.68 -3.15
C ASN A 511 -58.17 -17.68 -3.37
N GLY A 512 -57.12 -17.66 -2.53
CA GLY A 512 -55.94 -18.49 -2.69
C GLY A 512 -54.94 -17.97 -3.74
N GLU A 513 -55.05 -16.70 -4.14
CA GLU A 513 -54.18 -16.12 -5.16
C GLU A 513 -53.02 -15.32 -4.54
N PHE A 514 -51.80 -15.49 -5.07
CA PHE A 514 -50.65 -14.65 -4.74
C PHE A 514 -50.13 -13.97 -6.02
N LYS A 515 -50.33 -12.66 -6.13
CA LYS A 515 -50.01 -11.87 -7.33
C LYS A 515 -48.68 -11.15 -7.15
N PHE A 516 -47.79 -11.27 -8.13
CA PHE A 516 -46.54 -10.52 -8.18
C PHE A 516 -46.13 -10.23 -9.63
N ARG A 517 -45.26 -9.24 -9.82
CA ARG A 517 -44.67 -8.94 -11.14
C ARG A 517 -43.27 -9.55 -11.24
N GLY A 518 -43.09 -10.44 -12.20
CA GLY A 518 -41.84 -11.14 -12.49
C GLY A 518 -41.04 -10.51 -13.62
N HIS A 519 -39.70 -10.52 -13.51
CA HIS A 519 -38.80 -10.49 -14.66
C HIS A 519 -38.89 -11.82 -15.42
N HIS A 520 -38.58 -11.84 -16.72
CA HIS A 520 -38.51 -13.10 -17.45
C HIS A 520 -37.37 -13.99 -16.91
N GLY A 521 -37.60 -15.29 -16.81
CA GLY A 521 -36.61 -16.25 -16.31
C GLY A 521 -37.21 -17.44 -15.57
N GLU A 522 -36.34 -18.26 -15.00
CA GLU A 522 -36.70 -19.42 -14.19
C GLU A 522 -36.93 -19.02 -12.72
N TYR A 523 -38.04 -19.47 -12.15
CA TYR A 523 -38.48 -19.20 -10.78
C TYR A 523 -38.54 -20.50 -9.99
N HIS A 524 -38.11 -20.43 -8.75
CA HIS A 524 -38.40 -21.43 -7.74
C HIS A 524 -39.42 -20.84 -6.75
N VAL A 525 -40.56 -21.49 -6.60
CA VAL A 525 -41.58 -21.13 -5.61
C VAL A 525 -41.61 -22.18 -4.51
N GLU A 526 -41.61 -21.71 -3.27
CA GLU A 526 -41.86 -22.53 -2.07
C GLU A 526 -43.15 -22.02 -1.42
N VAL A 527 -44.14 -22.89 -1.29
CA VAL A 527 -45.40 -22.63 -0.59
C VAL A 527 -45.39 -23.37 0.73
N THR A 528 -45.61 -22.65 1.83
CA THR A 528 -45.66 -23.21 3.18
C THR A 528 -47.09 -23.19 3.69
N THR A 529 -47.60 -24.35 4.12
CA THR A 529 -48.91 -24.50 4.79
C THR A 529 -48.75 -25.18 6.14
N ALA A 530 -49.85 -25.31 6.90
CA ALA A 530 -49.86 -26.08 8.14
C ALA A 530 -49.51 -27.57 7.94
N ALA A 531 -49.73 -28.12 6.74
CA ALA A 531 -49.45 -29.51 6.40
C ALA A 531 -47.97 -29.75 5.99
N GLY A 532 -47.23 -28.69 5.64
CA GLY A 532 -45.83 -28.80 5.23
C GLY A 532 -45.42 -27.76 4.19
N LYS A 533 -44.27 -28.01 3.54
CA LYS A 533 -43.73 -27.18 2.45
C LYS A 533 -43.80 -27.93 1.13
N VAL A 534 -44.25 -27.25 0.08
CA VAL A 534 -44.19 -27.73 -1.30
C VAL A 534 -43.39 -26.75 -2.14
N SER A 535 -42.53 -27.26 -3.02
CA SER A 535 -41.75 -26.44 -3.93
C SER A 535 -41.90 -26.88 -5.39
N GLN A 536 -41.84 -25.91 -6.30
CA GLN A 536 -41.94 -26.13 -7.74
C GLN A 536 -41.09 -25.11 -8.48
N THR A 537 -40.60 -25.49 -9.67
CA THR A 537 -39.92 -24.59 -10.60
C THR A 537 -40.84 -24.28 -11.78
N PHE A 538 -40.82 -23.04 -12.27
CA PHE A 538 -41.54 -22.62 -13.48
C PHE A 538 -40.78 -21.51 -14.21
N THR A 539 -41.11 -21.29 -15.49
CA THR A 539 -40.50 -20.24 -16.31
C THR A 539 -41.51 -19.13 -16.59
N VAL A 540 -41.08 -17.88 -16.47
CA VAL A 540 -41.81 -16.70 -16.92
C VAL A 540 -41.20 -16.24 -18.23
N ASP A 541 -41.92 -16.45 -19.32
CA ASP A 541 -41.53 -15.97 -20.66
C ASP A 541 -42.15 -14.59 -20.95
N LYS A 542 -41.74 -13.99 -22.07
CA LYS A 542 -42.30 -12.72 -22.52
C LYS A 542 -43.69 -12.94 -23.11
N ASP A 543 -44.71 -12.41 -22.44
CA ASP A 543 -46.11 -12.40 -22.88
C ASP A 543 -46.84 -11.18 -22.28
N ASP A 544 -47.91 -10.73 -22.95
CA ASP A 544 -48.81 -9.68 -22.45
C ASP A 544 -49.93 -10.26 -21.56
N ALA A 545 -50.23 -11.56 -21.67
CA ALA A 545 -51.17 -12.25 -20.80
C ALA A 545 -50.54 -12.68 -19.46
N PRO A 546 -51.27 -12.63 -18.33
CA PRO A 546 -50.76 -13.16 -17.06
C PRO A 546 -50.51 -14.67 -17.12
N LEU A 547 -49.34 -15.11 -16.64
CA LEU A 547 -49.06 -16.54 -16.41
C LEU A 547 -49.84 -17.01 -15.17
N VAL A 548 -50.73 -17.99 -15.36
CA VAL A 548 -51.51 -18.61 -14.27
C VAL A 548 -50.95 -20.00 -13.98
N LEU A 549 -50.54 -20.23 -12.73
CA LEU A 549 -49.95 -21.48 -12.28
C LEU A 549 -50.78 -22.07 -11.14
N ASN A 550 -51.15 -23.34 -11.27
CA ASN A 550 -51.84 -24.09 -10.22
C ASN A 550 -50.81 -24.91 -9.44
N ILE A 551 -50.42 -24.43 -8.27
CA ILE A 551 -49.52 -25.14 -7.35
C ILE A 551 -50.37 -25.99 -6.42
N LYS A 552 -50.19 -27.31 -6.46
CA LYS A 552 -50.86 -28.23 -5.53
C LYS A 552 -50.04 -28.32 -4.25
N VAL A 553 -50.65 -27.99 -3.12
CA VAL A 553 -49.99 -27.98 -1.80
C VAL A 553 -50.49 -29.11 -0.93
#